data_AF-A0A126NI93-F1
#
_entry.id   AF-A0A126NI93-F1
#
_cell.length_a   1.000
_cell.length_b   1.000
_cell.length_c   1.000
_cell.angle_alpha   90.00
_cell.angle_beta   90.00
_cell.angle_gamma   90.00
#
_symmetry.space_group_name_H-M   'P 1'
#
loop_
_entity.id
_entity.type
_entity.pdbx_description
1 polymer ?
#
loop_
_entity_poly.entity_id
_entity_poly.type
_entity_poly.pdbx_seq_one_letter_code
_entity_poly.pdbx_strand_id
1 'polypeptide(L)'
;MNLSMGDPLQRLSEALDREQRALAEHDVPALVAATGRKLDALRELERQPPLHQAERLKELAERNHANGVLLARRRREVNWALRQLGRSENAPSYDAKGQAQTVHARRPLAIA
;
A
#
# COMPACT_ATOMS: atom_id res chain seq x y z
N MET A 1 -2.59 -11.88 31.96
CA MET A 1 -3.17 -12.30 30.66
C MET A 1 -4.02 -11.16 30.13
N ASN A 2 -3.44 -10.23 29.36
CA ASN A 2 -4.19 -9.09 28.80
C ASN A 2 -4.37 -9.29 27.29
N LEU A 3 -5.16 -10.30 26.93
CA LEU A 3 -5.70 -10.49 25.60
C LEU A 3 -7.07 -9.83 25.55
N SER A 4 -7.12 -8.49 25.54
CA SER A 4 -8.37 -7.83 25.17
C SER A 4 -8.45 -7.81 23.65
N MET A 5 -9.20 -8.76 23.09
CA MET A 5 -9.62 -8.80 21.68
C MET A 5 -10.37 -7.53 21.23
N GLY A 6 -10.66 -6.58 22.14
CA GLY A 6 -11.24 -5.27 21.84
C GLY A 6 -10.22 -4.12 21.65
N ASP A 7 -8.93 -4.35 21.95
CA ASP A 7 -7.91 -3.29 21.87
C ASP A 7 -7.68 -2.88 20.40
N PRO A 8 -7.84 -1.60 20.04
CA PRO A 8 -7.56 -1.12 18.68
C PRO A 8 -6.14 -1.46 18.19
N LEU A 9 -5.16 -1.68 19.07
CA LEU A 9 -3.83 -2.17 18.70
C LEU A 9 -3.83 -3.62 18.20
N GLN A 10 -4.65 -4.48 18.81
CA GLN A 10 -4.80 -5.87 18.37
C GLN A 10 -5.47 -5.92 16.99
N ARG A 11 -6.51 -5.09 16.79
CA ARG A 11 -7.17 -4.94 15.48
C ARG A 11 -6.21 -4.44 14.40
N LEU A 12 -5.32 -3.51 14.74
CA LEU A 12 -4.27 -3.05 13.84
C LEU A 12 -3.29 -4.17 13.49
N SER A 13 -2.84 -4.97 14.47
CA SER A 13 -1.96 -6.12 14.23
C SER A 13 -2.59 -7.11 13.24
N GLU A 14 -3.84 -7.51 13.48
CA GLU A 14 -4.53 -8.45 12.58
C GLU A 14 -4.74 -7.89 11.17
N ALA A 15 -4.95 -6.57 11.05
CA ALA A 15 -5.08 -5.92 9.75
C ALA A 15 -3.74 -5.95 8.98
N LEU A 16 -2.60 -5.72 9.65
CA LEU A 16 -1.27 -5.81 9.05
C LEU A 16 -0.91 -7.24 8.64
N ASP A 17 -1.28 -8.25 9.43
CA ASP A 17 -1.03 -9.66 9.08
C ASP A 17 -1.86 -10.08 7.86
N ARG A 18 -3.12 -9.64 7.78
CA ARG A 18 -3.99 -9.86 6.62
C ARG A 18 -3.48 -9.11 5.38
N GLU A 19 -2.99 -7.88 5.53
CA GLU A 19 -2.35 -7.11 4.46
C GLU A 19 -1.13 -7.86 3.91
N GLN A 20 -0.26 -8.38 4.78
CA GLN A 20 0.91 -9.15 4.36
C GLN A 20 0.53 -10.41 3.57
N ARG A 21 -0.46 -11.17 4.04
CA ARG A 21 -0.96 -12.36 3.32
C ARG A 21 -1.57 -12.00 1.97
N ALA A 22 -2.40 -10.97 1.92
CA ALA A 22 -3.00 -10.49 0.67
C ALA A 22 -1.92 -10.03 -0.35
N LEU A 23 -0.83 -9.42 0.12
CA LEU A 23 0.31 -9.06 -0.73
C LEU A 23 1.06 -10.28 -1.26
N ALA A 24 1.25 -11.31 -0.42
CA ALA A 24 1.92 -12.55 -0.79
C ALA A 24 1.08 -13.39 -1.78
N GLU A 25 -0.23 -13.47 -1.56
CA GLU A 25 -1.19 -14.24 -2.37
C GLU A 25 -1.70 -13.46 -3.59
N HIS A 26 -1.31 -12.19 -3.73
CA HIS A 26 -1.78 -11.28 -4.78
C HIS A 26 -3.30 -11.08 -4.81
N ASP A 27 -3.96 -11.21 -3.66
CA ASP A 27 -5.39 -11.02 -3.49
C ASP A 27 -5.72 -9.52 -3.31
N VAL A 28 -6.09 -8.88 -4.42
CA VAL A 28 -6.44 -7.44 -4.43
C VAL A 28 -7.70 -7.15 -3.58
N PRO A 29 -8.81 -7.90 -3.71
CA PRO A 29 -9.96 -7.74 -2.81
C PRO A 29 -9.60 -7.84 -1.32
N ALA A 30 -8.82 -8.84 -0.92
CA ALA A 30 -8.41 -8.99 0.48
C ALA A 30 -7.50 -7.85 0.94
N LEU A 31 -6.62 -7.35 0.06
CA LEU A 31 -5.76 -6.20 0.34
C LEU A 31 -6.59 -4.93 0.60
N VAL A 32 -7.62 -4.68 -0.20
CA VAL A 32 -8.52 -3.53 -0.01
C VAL A 32 -9.29 -3.66 1.31
N ALA A 33 -9.82 -4.85 1.61
CA ALA A 33 -10.53 -5.11 2.87
C ALA A 33 -9.62 -4.95 4.09
N ALA A 34 -8.38 -5.45 4.03
CA ALA A 34 -7.37 -5.29 5.09
C ALA A 34 -7.00 -3.82 5.28
N THR A 35 -6.86 -3.06 4.19
CA THR A 35 -6.60 -1.62 4.22
C THR A 35 -7.71 -0.84 4.92
N GLY A 36 -8.98 -1.16 4.63
CA GLY A 36 -10.13 -0.56 5.32
C GLY A 36 -10.08 -0.79 6.83
N ARG A 37 -9.89 -2.05 7.25
CA ARG A 37 -9.78 -2.42 8.67
C ARG A 37 -8.61 -1.73 9.37
N LYS A 38 -7.47 -1.59 8.69
CA LYS A 38 -6.29 -0.86 9.19
C LYS A 38 -6.62 0.62 9.44
N LEU A 39 -7.29 1.29 8.48
CA LEU A 39 -7.69 2.70 8.63
C LEU A 39 -8.69 2.89 9.77
N ASP A 40 -9.64 1.96 9.93
CA ASP A 40 -10.61 2.02 11.03
C ASP A 40 -9.93 1.85 12.39
N ALA A 41 -8.96 0.94 12.50
CA ALA A 41 -8.16 0.77 13.72
C ALA A 41 -7.31 2.02 14.01
N LEU A 42 -6.68 2.61 12.99
CA LEU A 42 -5.88 3.83 13.14
C LEU A 42 -6.71 5.03 13.59
N ARG A 43 -7.90 5.23 13.01
CA ARG A 43 -8.82 6.31 13.43
C ARG A 43 -9.22 6.17 14.90
N GLU A 44 -9.39 4.95 15.38
CA GLU A 44 -9.70 4.70 16.78
C GLU A 44 -8.50 4.97 17.70
N LEU A 45 -7.29 4.60 17.27
CA LEU A 45 -6.04 4.92 17.96
C LEU A 45 -5.75 6.43 17.99
N GLU A 46 -6.11 7.17 16.94
CA GLU A 46 -5.96 8.62 16.89
C GLU A 46 -6.90 9.31 17.90
N ARG A 47 -8.11 8.78 18.11
CA ARG A 47 -9.05 9.28 19.12
C ARG A 47 -8.58 9.02 20.54
N GLN A 48 -7.92 7.89 20.77
CA GLN A 48 -7.41 7.48 22.08
C GLN A 48 -5.95 7.00 21.95
N PRO A 49 -4.98 7.92 21.89
CA PRO A 49 -3.58 7.57 21.66
C PRO A 49 -3.04 6.71 22.82
N PRO A 50 -2.57 5.48 22.56
CA PRO A 50 -2.08 4.59 23.60
C PRO A 50 -0.63 4.95 23.96
N LEU A 51 -0.46 6.06 24.68
CA LEU A 51 0.84 6.62 25.08
C LEU A 51 1.71 5.65 25.93
N HIS A 52 1.07 4.70 26.60
CA HIS A 52 1.73 3.72 27.47
C HIS A 52 2.19 2.45 26.74
N GLN A 53 1.92 2.34 25.43
CA GLN A 53 2.24 1.15 24.62
C GLN A 53 3.22 1.48 23.48
N ALA A 54 4.16 2.38 23.72
CA ALA A 54 5.11 2.88 22.71
C ALA A 54 5.92 1.77 22.01
N GLU A 55 6.41 0.77 22.75
CA GLU A 55 7.13 -0.38 22.17
C GLU A 55 6.26 -1.17 21.20
N ARG A 56 5.00 -1.43 21.57
CA ARG A 56 4.06 -2.18 20.72
C ARG A 56 3.67 -1.39 19.48
N LEU A 57 3.54 -0.06 19.58
CA LEU A 57 3.34 0.81 18.44
C LEU A 57 4.55 0.79 17.48
N LYS A 58 5.76 0.79 18.03
CA LYS A 58 6.99 0.70 17.25
C LYS A 58 7.08 -0.61 16.47
N GLU A 59 6.79 -1.74 17.10
CA GLU A 59 6.71 -3.04 16.41
C GLU A 59 5.69 -3.03 15.26
N LEU A 60 4.50 -2.46 15.48
CA LEU A 60 3.48 -2.35 14.43
C LEU A 60 3.91 -1.41 13.30
N ALA A 61 4.64 -0.33 13.59
CA ALA A 61 5.21 0.57 12.59
C ALA A 61 6.28 -0.13 11.73
N GLU A 62 7.14 -0.94 12.34
CA GLU A 62 8.14 -1.75 11.63
C GLU A 62 7.48 -2.77 10.70
N ARG A 63 6.44 -3.48 11.18
CA ARG A 63 5.65 -4.38 10.33
C ARG A 63 4.97 -3.62 9.18
N ASN A 64 4.43 -2.44 9.46
CA ASN A 64 3.83 -1.63 8.41
C ASN A 64 4.87 -1.20 7.36
N HIS A 65 6.08 -0.83 7.78
CA HIS A 65 7.16 -0.51 6.87
C HIS A 65 7.53 -1.70 5.98
N ALA A 66 7.62 -2.91 6.55
CA ALA A 66 7.86 -4.14 5.80
C ALA A 66 6.78 -4.39 4.73
N ASN A 67 5.50 -4.22 5.07
CA ASN A 67 4.39 -4.30 4.11
C ASN A 67 4.52 -3.23 3.01
N GLY A 68 4.96 -2.02 3.36
CA GLY A 68 5.24 -0.94 2.41
C GLY A 68 6.32 -1.29 1.37
N VAL A 69 7.37 -2.02 1.78
CA VAL A 69 8.40 -2.52 0.87
C VAL A 69 7.83 -3.52 -0.14
N LEU A 70 6.96 -4.44 0.32
CA LEU A 70 6.27 -5.41 -0.55
C LEU A 70 5.37 -4.71 -1.58
N LEU A 71 4.59 -3.71 -1.13
CA LEU A 71 3.77 -2.87 -2.01
C LEU A 71 4.60 -2.13 -3.05
N ALA A 72 5.71 -1.52 -2.64
CA ALA A 72 6.60 -0.80 -3.56
C ALA A 72 7.19 -1.73 -4.63
N ARG A 73 7.58 -2.95 -4.23
CA ARG A 73 8.03 -3.99 -5.17
C ARG A 73 6.93 -4.37 -6.15
N ARG A 74 5.72 -4.67 -5.66
CA ARG A 74 4.58 -5.02 -6.51
C ARG A 74 4.23 -3.91 -7.49
N ARG A 75 4.25 -2.66 -7.04
CA ARG A 75 4.00 -1.49 -7.91
C ARG A 75 5.03 -1.39 -9.03
N ARG A 76 6.31 -1.69 -8.76
CA ARG A 76 7.35 -1.74 -9.79
C ARG A 76 7.11 -2.87 -10.79
N GLU A 77 6.75 -4.07 -10.33
CA GLU A 77 6.45 -5.22 -11.21
C GLU A 77 5.25 -4.93 -12.13
N VAL A 78 4.17 -4.38 -11.59
CA VAL A 78 2.99 -3.99 -12.38
C VAL A 78 3.34 -2.89 -13.37
N ASN A 79 4.07 -1.86 -12.95
CA ASN A 79 4.50 -0.79 -13.86
C ASN A 79 5.41 -1.32 -14.96
N TRP A 80 6.32 -2.26 -14.64
CA TRP A 80 7.15 -2.92 -15.64
C TRP A 80 6.29 -3.68 -16.65
N ALA A 81 5.33 -4.50 -16.21
CA ALA A 81 4.42 -5.24 -17.09
C ALA A 81 3.59 -4.31 -17.97
N LEU A 82 3.06 -3.21 -17.41
CA LEU A 82 2.32 -2.21 -18.15
C LEU A 82 3.19 -1.52 -19.23
N ARG A 83 4.45 -1.22 -18.93
CA ARG A 83 5.40 -0.68 -19.92
C ARG A 83 5.65 -1.67 -21.06
N GLN A 84 5.79 -2.97 -20.76
CA GLN A 84 5.91 -4.00 -21.80
C GLN A 84 4.66 -4.09 -22.68
N LEU A 85 3.47 -3.88 -22.10
CA LEU A 85 2.19 -3.85 -22.83
C LEU A 85 1.94 -2.53 -23.59
N GLY A 86 2.93 -1.64 -23.65
CA GLY A 86 2.85 -0.40 -24.44
C GLY A 86 2.24 0.78 -23.69
N ARG A 87 2.09 0.72 -22.36
CA ARG A 87 1.78 1.91 -21.55
C ARG A 87 3.02 2.78 -21.44
N SER A 88 3.12 3.80 -22.29
CA SER A 88 4.07 4.89 -22.09
C SER A 88 3.59 5.75 -20.92
N GLU A 89 4.30 5.72 -19.79
CA GLU A 89 4.14 6.76 -18.77
C GLU A 89 4.50 8.12 -19.38
N ASN A 90 3.86 9.19 -18.91
CA ASN A 90 4.25 10.57 -19.22
C ASN A 90 5.63 10.85 -18.59
N ALA A 91 6.71 10.31 -19.16
CA ALA A 91 8.02 10.86 -18.95
C ALA A 91 8.08 12.17 -19.75
N PRO A 92 8.66 13.27 -19.21
CA PRO A 92 8.97 14.42 -20.03
C PRO A 92 9.98 13.98 -21.08
N SER A 93 9.52 13.74 -22.31
CA SER A 93 10.40 13.56 -23.45
C SER A 93 10.79 14.96 -23.92
N TYR A 94 12.08 15.25 -23.86
CA TYR A 94 12.64 16.43 -24.50
C TYR A 94 12.62 16.20 -26.01
N ASP A 95 11.98 17.11 -26.75
CA ASP A 95 12.13 17.13 -28.20
C ASP A 95 13.58 17.52 -28.58
N ALA A 96 14.01 17.31 -29.83
CA ALA A 96 15.34 17.69 -30.32
C ALA A 96 15.70 19.19 -30.14
N LYS A 97 14.71 20.04 -29.83
CA LYS A 97 14.81 21.47 -29.46
C LYS A 97 14.86 21.71 -27.94
N GLY A 98 14.94 20.66 -27.12
CA GLY A 98 15.03 20.75 -25.66
C GLY A 98 13.72 21.17 -24.97
N GLN A 99 12.58 21.12 -25.65
CA GLN A 99 11.29 21.44 -25.03
C GLN A 99 10.70 20.21 -24.35
N ALA A 100 10.28 20.37 -23.10
CA ALA A 100 9.56 19.34 -22.36
C ALA A 100 8.14 19.23 -22.93
N GLN A 101 7.95 18.37 -23.92
CA GLN A 101 6.61 18.04 -24.39
C GLN A 101 6.07 16.91 -23.50
N THR A 102 5.01 17.19 -22.75
CA THR A 102 4.21 16.14 -22.11
C THR A 102 3.49 15.36 -23.19
N VAL A 103 4.15 14.35 -23.74
CA VAL A 103 3.56 13.45 -24.75
C VAL A 103 2.48 12.62 -24.07
N HIS A 104 1.23 13.08 -24.14
CA HIS A 104 0.06 12.33 -23.71
C HIS A 104 -0.29 11.22 -24.72
N ALA A 105 0.59 10.25 -24.89
CA ALA A 105 0.25 9.03 -25.62
C ALA A 105 -0.53 8.09 -24.69
N ARG A 106 -1.81 8.41 -24.44
CA ARG A 106 -2.75 7.45 -23.82
C ARG A 106 -3.22 6.49 -24.90
N ARG A 107 -2.56 5.35 -25.05
CA ARG A 107 -3.19 4.19 -25.72
C ARG A 107 -4.12 3.53 -24.70
N PRO A 108 -5.44 3.44 -24.95
CA PRO A 108 -6.33 2.72 -24.06
C PRO A 108 -5.97 1.23 -24.12
N LEU A 109 -5.49 0.69 -22.99
CA LEU A 109 -5.46 -0.75 -22.80
C LEU A 109 -6.91 -1.17 -22.55
N ALA A 110 -7.46 -2.01 -23.43
CA ALA A 110 -8.73 -2.67 -23.20
C ALA A 110 -8.53 -3.62 -22.01
N ILE A 111 -8.99 -3.22 -20.84
CA ILE A 111 -9.06 -4.06 -19.64
C ILE A 111 -10.49 -4.56 -19.60
N ALA A 112 -10.67 -5.88 -19.79
CA ALA A 112 -11.95 -6.59 -19.70
C ALA A 112 -12.35 -6.87 -18.25
#